data_AF-A0A453PRC8-F1
#
_entry.id   AF-A0A453PRC8-F1
#
_cell.length_a   1.000
_cell.length_b   1.000
_cell.length_c   1.000
_cell.angle_alpha   90.00
_cell.angle_beta   90.00
_cell.angle_gamma   90.00
#
_symmetry.space_group_name_H-M   'P 1'
#
loop_
_entity.id
_entity.type
_entity.pdbx_description
1 polymer ?
#
loop_
_entity_poly.entity_id
_entity_poly.type
_entity_poly.pdbx_seq_one_letter_code
_entity_poly.pdbx_strand_id
1 'polypeptide(L)'
;MSGRSVDLTMWGDFCNREGSQLQEMVERGVFPVLGVKTGRVNDFNGKCVGTISSSQLLIDPDLSEAHTLRQWFDGGGRDASTQSISRDHTPAASRNEVRTTVAKIKDDGLGMGDKPDWVTVKASIIFFKSDNFCYTACPTKEGDRQCNKKVTKGTSGLWVCDKCDKEFPECDYRYLLQLQIQDHSGTTWVTAFQETAQELLGCSALELITYKENGDPRFAETMLSCLFKDYLLRLKVKEETYSDERRVKNTLVKVERFEPAAESRYLLDLLSRSVAS
;
A
#
# COMPACT_ATOMS: atom_id res chain seq x y z
N MET A 1 -32.78 0.92 -8.67
CA MET A 1 -31.40 1.44 -8.72
C MET A 1 -30.64 1.00 -7.47
N SER A 2 -29.32 0.80 -7.56
CA SER A 2 -28.50 0.08 -6.56
C SER A 2 -28.07 0.92 -5.34
N GLY A 3 -28.26 2.25 -5.35
CA GLY A 3 -27.77 3.15 -4.29
C GLY A 3 -26.23 3.25 -4.23
N ARG A 4 -25.53 2.81 -5.29
CA ARG A 4 -24.07 2.85 -5.39
C ARG A 4 -23.61 3.82 -6.47
N SER A 5 -22.45 4.46 -6.27
CA SER A 5 -21.80 5.32 -7.27
C SER A 5 -20.41 4.82 -7.63
N VAL A 6 -20.02 4.97 -8.90
CA VAL A 6 -18.74 4.52 -9.45
C VAL A 6 -18.11 5.64 -10.29
N ASP A 7 -16.81 5.84 -10.13
CA ASP A 7 -16.02 6.84 -10.84
C ASP A 7 -15.62 6.31 -12.22
N LEU A 8 -15.87 7.12 -13.25
CA LEU A 8 -15.41 6.90 -14.63
C LEU A 8 -14.27 7.89 -14.93
N THR A 9 -13.06 7.38 -15.18
CA THR A 9 -11.91 8.20 -15.58
C THR A 9 -11.78 8.22 -17.11
N MET A 10 -11.75 9.42 -17.69
CA MET A 10 -11.54 9.63 -19.12
C MET A 10 -10.10 10.09 -19.38
N TRP A 11 -9.46 9.57 -20.42
CA TRP A 11 -8.08 9.88 -20.79
C TRP A 11 -7.97 10.41 -22.23
N GLY A 12 -6.92 11.20 -22.48
CA GLY A 12 -6.55 11.66 -23.82
C GLY A 12 -7.66 12.47 -24.51
N ASP A 13 -7.83 12.24 -25.82
CA ASP A 13 -8.82 12.96 -26.64
C ASP A 13 -10.25 12.81 -26.14
N PHE A 14 -10.55 11.69 -25.47
CA PHE A 14 -11.85 11.42 -24.87
C PHE A 14 -12.20 12.38 -23.74
N CYS A 15 -11.20 12.76 -22.96
CA CYS A 15 -11.36 13.76 -21.91
C CYS A 15 -11.58 15.15 -22.51
N ASN A 16 -10.88 15.46 -23.60
CA ASN A 16 -10.92 16.78 -24.25
C ASN A 16 -12.19 17.02 -25.07
N ARG A 17 -12.81 15.97 -25.61
CA ARG A 17 -14.00 16.08 -26.44
C ARG A 17 -15.25 15.81 -25.63
N GLU A 18 -15.51 14.55 -25.32
CA GLU A 18 -16.71 14.12 -24.60
C GLU A 18 -16.69 14.62 -23.15
N GLY A 19 -15.52 14.61 -22.50
CA GLY A 19 -15.38 15.14 -21.14
C GLY A 19 -15.71 16.64 -21.05
N SER A 20 -15.21 17.46 -21.98
CA SER A 20 -15.54 18.89 -22.02
C SER A 20 -17.02 19.15 -22.33
N GLN A 21 -17.63 18.38 -23.23
CA GLN A 21 -19.06 18.46 -23.50
C GLN A 21 -19.89 18.14 -22.25
N LEU A 22 -19.53 17.07 -21.52
CA LEU A 22 -20.20 16.70 -20.28
C LEU A 22 -20.05 17.76 -19.19
N GLN A 23 -18.87 18.36 -19.08
CA GLN A 23 -18.63 19.44 -18.13
C GLN A 23 -19.57 20.63 -18.39
N GLU A 24 -19.67 21.09 -19.64
CA GLU A 24 -20.57 22.19 -20.03
C GLU A 24 -22.04 21.88 -19.72
N MET A 25 -22.49 20.64 -19.96
CA MET A 25 -23.85 20.20 -19.64
C MET A 25 -24.12 20.27 -18.13
N VAL A 26 -23.21 19.74 -17.31
CA VAL A 26 -23.36 19.73 -15.84
C VAL A 26 -23.31 21.14 -15.26
N GLU A 27 -22.44 22.01 -15.77
CA GLU A 27 -22.38 23.43 -15.37
C GLU A 27 -23.68 24.18 -15.68
N ARG A 28 -24.42 23.75 -16.70
CA ARG A 28 -25.77 24.25 -17.04
C ARG A 28 -26.90 23.57 -16.26
N GLY A 29 -26.57 22.68 -15.32
CA GLY A 29 -27.54 21.92 -14.54
C GLY A 29 -28.19 20.77 -15.30
N VAL A 30 -27.62 20.33 -16.42
CA VAL A 30 -28.07 19.19 -17.20
C VAL A 30 -27.28 17.94 -16.77
N PHE A 31 -27.99 16.89 -16.39
CA PHE A 31 -27.41 15.62 -15.94
C PHE A 31 -27.78 14.49 -16.92
N PRO A 32 -26.94 14.22 -17.93
CA PRO A 32 -27.26 13.24 -18.98
C PRO A 32 -27.09 11.80 -18.51
N VAL A 33 -27.74 10.87 -19.21
CA VAL A 33 -27.51 9.43 -19.07
C VAL A 33 -26.34 9.02 -19.95
N LEU A 34 -25.39 8.26 -19.37
CA LEU A 34 -24.17 7.84 -20.06
C LEU A 34 -24.19 6.34 -20.35
N GLY A 35 -24.05 5.98 -21.63
CA GLY A 35 -23.77 4.62 -22.08
C GLY A 35 -22.28 4.42 -22.34
N VAL A 36 -21.62 3.57 -21.55
CA VAL A 36 -20.18 3.28 -21.71
C VAL A 36 -19.99 1.88 -22.30
N LYS A 37 -19.36 1.80 -23.47
CA LYS A 37 -18.98 0.53 -24.11
C LYS A 37 -17.46 0.37 -24.09
N THR A 38 -17.01 -0.85 -23.79
CA THR A 38 -15.58 -1.18 -23.72
C THR A 38 -14.84 -0.33 -22.67
N GLY A 39 -15.47 -0.10 -21.53
CA GLY A 39 -14.83 0.51 -20.36
C GLY A 39 -13.95 -0.52 -19.64
N ARG A 40 -12.74 -0.11 -19.25
CA ARG A 40 -11.85 -0.95 -18.45
C ARG A 40 -12.24 -0.85 -16.99
N VAL A 41 -12.72 -1.94 -16.40
CA VAL A 41 -12.92 -2.02 -14.94
C VAL A 41 -11.55 -2.13 -14.27
N ASN A 42 -11.31 -1.29 -13.29
CA ASN A 42 -10.11 -1.27 -12.47
C ASN A 42 -10.49 -1.35 -10.99
N ASP A 43 -9.55 -1.88 -10.20
CA ASP A 43 -9.71 -2.06 -8.76
C ASP A 43 -8.95 -0.99 -7.95
N PHE A 44 -8.70 0.17 -8.56
CA PHE A 44 -7.97 1.28 -7.96
C PHE A 44 -8.89 2.07 -7.02
N ASN A 45 -8.55 2.10 -5.72
CA ASN A 45 -9.33 2.73 -4.61
C ASN A 45 -10.74 2.14 -4.38
N GLY A 46 -11.04 0.98 -4.95
CA GLY A 46 -12.38 0.40 -5.01
C GLY A 46 -12.61 -0.10 -6.44
N LYS A 47 -13.86 -0.23 -6.89
CA LYS A 47 -14.18 -0.47 -8.31
C LYS A 47 -14.29 0.87 -9.02
N CYS A 48 -13.55 1.08 -10.09
CA CYS A 48 -13.69 2.23 -10.99
C CYS A 48 -13.67 1.80 -12.46
N VAL A 49 -14.13 2.66 -13.36
CA VAL A 49 -14.11 2.42 -14.80
C VAL A 49 -13.16 3.43 -15.44
N GLY A 50 -12.30 2.99 -16.35
CA GLY A 50 -11.43 3.85 -17.13
C GLY A 50 -11.70 3.71 -18.62
N THR A 51 -11.57 4.78 -19.39
CA THR A 51 -11.57 4.69 -20.85
C THR A 51 -10.23 4.16 -21.36
N ILE A 52 -10.29 3.44 -22.48
CA ILE A 52 -9.16 2.98 -23.29
C ILE A 52 -9.37 3.43 -24.74
N SER A 53 -8.39 3.22 -25.61
CA SER A 53 -8.44 3.68 -27.02
C SER A 53 -9.68 3.17 -27.80
N SER A 54 -10.23 2.02 -27.42
CA SER A 54 -11.43 1.43 -28.03
C SER A 54 -12.73 1.70 -27.27
N SER A 55 -12.71 2.52 -26.21
CA SER A 55 -13.92 2.87 -25.47
C SER A 55 -14.85 3.76 -26.30
N GLN A 56 -16.16 3.59 -26.11
CA GLN A 56 -17.18 4.45 -26.70
C GLN A 56 -18.09 4.96 -25.60
N LEU A 57 -18.44 6.25 -25.65
CA LEU A 57 -19.34 6.90 -24.72
C LEU A 57 -20.49 7.49 -25.53
N LEU A 58 -21.70 7.13 -25.13
CA LEU A 58 -22.94 7.62 -25.70
C LEU A 58 -23.61 8.52 -24.66
N ILE A 59 -23.88 9.76 -25.03
CA ILE A 59 -24.60 10.73 -24.21
C ILE A 59 -26.08 10.66 -24.60
N ASP A 60 -26.95 10.43 -23.62
CA ASP A 60 -28.39 10.22 -23.79
C ASP A 60 -28.73 9.24 -24.93
N PRO A 61 -28.23 7.98 -24.86
CA PRO A 61 -28.50 7.00 -25.90
C PRO A 61 -30.00 6.66 -25.95
N ASP A 62 -30.52 6.49 -27.16
CA ASP A 62 -31.91 6.07 -27.37
C ASP A 62 -32.06 4.55 -27.12
N LEU A 63 -32.09 4.19 -25.84
CA LEU A 63 -32.19 2.82 -25.34
C LEU A 63 -33.24 2.75 -24.22
N SER A 64 -33.98 1.65 -24.14
CA SER A 64 -35.02 1.43 -23.11
C SER A 64 -34.50 1.61 -21.67
N GLU A 65 -33.27 1.17 -21.42
CA GLU A 65 -32.60 1.23 -20.14
C GLU A 65 -32.23 2.67 -19.78
N ALA A 66 -31.83 3.47 -20.77
CA ALA A 66 -31.51 4.88 -20.58
C ALA A 66 -32.78 5.70 -20.26
N HIS A 67 -33.89 5.42 -20.96
CA HIS A 67 -35.20 6.02 -20.65
C HIS A 67 -35.68 5.67 -19.25
N THR A 68 -35.51 4.42 -18.83
CA THR A 68 -35.85 3.96 -17.47
C THR A 68 -35.01 4.68 -16.41
N LEU A 69 -33.71 4.84 -16.65
CA LEU A 69 -32.80 5.53 -15.75
C LEU A 69 -33.12 7.04 -15.65
N ARG A 70 -33.44 7.67 -16.78
CA ARG A 70 -33.87 9.07 -16.87
C ARG A 70 -35.14 9.32 -16.05
N GLN A 71 -36.16 8.47 -16.23
CA GLN A 71 -37.41 8.55 -15.47
C GLN A 71 -37.18 8.39 -13.96
N TRP A 72 -36.33 7.43 -13.55
CA TRP A 72 -35.97 7.25 -12.15
C TRP A 72 -35.26 8.48 -11.57
N PHE A 73 -34.33 9.07 -12.32
CA PHE A 73 -33.58 10.25 -11.86
C PHE A 73 -34.51 11.46 -11.67
N ASP A 74 -35.45 11.70 -12.61
CA ASP A 74 -36.45 12.78 -12.51
C ASP A 74 -37.46 12.54 -11.38
N GLY A 75 -37.85 11.27 -11.15
CA GLY A 75 -38.82 10.87 -10.12
C GLY A 75 -38.31 10.93 -8.68
N GLY A 76 -37.20 11.64 -8.42
CA GLY A 76 -36.60 11.79 -7.08
C GLY A 76 -35.26 11.06 -6.89
N GLY A 77 -34.79 10.28 -7.88
CA GLY A 77 -33.50 9.61 -7.83
C GLY A 77 -32.30 10.57 -7.74
N ARG A 78 -32.44 11.80 -8.28
CA ARG A 78 -31.45 12.88 -8.18
C ARG A 78 -31.03 13.23 -6.74
N ASP A 79 -31.95 13.12 -5.79
CA ASP A 79 -31.74 13.51 -4.40
C ASP A 79 -31.47 12.28 -3.51
N ALA A 80 -31.38 11.08 -4.10
CA ALA A 80 -31.08 9.85 -3.40
C ALA A 80 -29.60 9.80 -3.00
N SER A 81 -29.32 9.45 -1.74
CA SER A 81 -27.95 9.23 -1.29
C SER A 81 -27.32 8.04 -2.00
N THR A 82 -26.03 8.15 -2.34
CA THR A 82 -25.27 7.07 -2.96
C THR A 82 -24.02 6.76 -2.14
N GLN A 83 -23.67 5.47 -2.07
CA GLN A 83 -22.41 5.01 -1.49
C GLN A 83 -21.40 4.75 -2.60
N SER A 84 -20.26 5.44 -2.59
CA SER A 84 -19.20 5.23 -3.58
C SER A 84 -18.58 3.84 -3.41
N ILE A 85 -18.48 3.10 -4.51
CA ILE A 85 -17.68 1.87 -4.59
C ILE A 85 -16.28 2.11 -5.18
N SER A 86 -16.00 3.32 -5.67
CA SER A 86 -14.67 3.74 -6.16
C SER A 86 -13.78 4.35 -5.10
N ARG A 87 -14.37 4.62 -3.93
CA ARG A 87 -13.71 5.16 -2.76
C ARG A 87 -14.13 4.30 -1.58
N ASP A 88 -13.72 3.03 -1.59
CA ASP A 88 -13.87 2.22 -0.39
C ASP A 88 -13.06 2.89 0.72
N HIS A 89 -13.72 3.13 1.86
CA HIS A 89 -13.09 3.55 3.12
C HIS A 89 -12.21 2.43 3.72
N THR A 90 -11.53 1.66 2.87
CA THR A 90 -10.57 0.65 3.28
C THR A 90 -9.18 1.26 3.37
N PRO A 91 -8.47 1.06 4.50
CA PRO A 91 -7.16 1.66 4.73
C PRO A 91 -6.13 1.11 3.73
N ALA A 92 -5.66 1.98 2.82
CA ALA A 92 -4.37 1.95 2.11
C ALA A 92 -3.89 0.66 1.40
N ALA A 93 -4.65 -0.44 1.40
CA ALA A 93 -4.17 -1.76 1.03
C ALA A 93 -4.37 -2.12 -0.46
N SER A 94 -5.26 -1.44 -1.20
CA SER A 94 -5.52 -1.70 -2.64
C SER A 94 -5.13 -0.52 -3.54
N ARG A 95 -3.89 -0.02 -3.37
CA ARG A 95 -3.25 0.82 -4.39
C ARG A 95 -2.65 -0.11 -5.43
N ASN A 96 -2.86 0.17 -6.72
CA ASN A 96 -2.24 -0.51 -7.88
C ASN A 96 -0.94 -1.22 -7.48
N GLU A 97 -0.96 -2.55 -7.42
CA GLU A 97 0.21 -3.35 -7.06
C GLU A 97 1.21 -3.27 -8.22
N VAL A 98 2.05 -2.24 -8.24
CA VAL A 98 3.17 -2.14 -9.18
C VAL A 98 4.19 -3.18 -8.74
N ARG A 99 4.07 -4.37 -9.34
CA ARG A 99 5.07 -5.41 -9.16
C ARG A 99 6.33 -5.05 -9.92
N THR A 100 7.45 -5.14 -9.22
CA THR A 100 8.76 -4.84 -9.77
C THR A 100 9.79 -5.83 -9.24
N THR A 101 11.00 -5.75 -9.78
CA THR A 101 12.16 -6.53 -9.32
C THR A 101 13.08 -5.66 -8.47
N VAL A 102 13.96 -6.29 -7.69
CA VAL A 102 14.94 -5.58 -6.86
C VAL A 102 15.84 -4.67 -7.71
N ALA A 103 16.30 -5.14 -8.87
CA ALA A 103 17.13 -4.35 -9.77
C ALA A 103 16.39 -3.10 -10.28
N LYS A 104 15.12 -3.25 -10.69
CA LYS A 104 14.31 -2.14 -11.21
C LYS A 104 14.07 -1.03 -10.20
N ILE A 105 14.04 -1.32 -8.90
CA ILE A 105 13.98 -0.27 -7.87
C ILE A 105 15.15 0.71 -8.05
N LYS A 106 16.33 0.21 -8.37
CA LYS A 106 17.53 1.01 -8.62
C LYS A 106 17.55 1.59 -10.03
N ASP A 107 17.31 0.74 -11.04
CA ASP A 107 17.48 1.11 -12.45
C ASP A 107 16.47 2.18 -12.90
N ASP A 108 15.24 2.12 -12.38
CA ASP A 108 14.18 3.10 -12.66
C ASP A 108 14.23 4.33 -11.71
N GLY A 109 15.20 4.38 -10.79
CA GLY A 109 15.35 5.49 -9.85
C GLY A 109 14.19 5.66 -8.86
N LEU A 110 13.55 4.55 -8.44
CA LEU A 110 12.37 4.61 -7.57
C LEU A 110 12.72 5.21 -6.20
N GLY A 111 11.85 6.08 -5.72
CA GLY A 111 11.98 6.82 -4.46
C GLY A 111 12.78 8.11 -4.56
N MET A 112 13.38 8.43 -5.72
CA MET A 112 14.17 9.66 -5.92
C MET A 112 13.32 10.91 -6.22
N GLY A 113 12.02 10.74 -6.51
CA GLY A 113 11.10 11.87 -6.69
C GLY A 113 10.67 12.52 -5.36
N ASP A 114 9.89 13.59 -5.43
CA ASP A 114 9.37 14.30 -4.25
C ASP A 114 8.49 13.41 -3.36
N LYS A 115 7.72 12.52 -3.97
CA LYS A 115 6.84 11.57 -3.28
C LYS A 115 7.51 10.19 -3.18
N PRO A 116 7.19 9.40 -2.13
CA PRO A 116 7.65 8.02 -2.06
C PRO A 116 6.94 7.15 -3.11
N ASP A 117 7.68 6.20 -3.65
CA ASP A 117 7.14 5.15 -4.51
C ASP A 117 6.65 3.97 -3.68
N TRP A 118 5.63 3.30 -4.18
CA TRP A 118 5.02 2.14 -3.54
C TRP A 118 5.04 0.98 -4.53
N VAL A 119 5.79 -0.05 -4.20
CA VAL A 119 6.00 -1.21 -5.07
C VAL A 119 5.75 -2.49 -4.33
N THR A 120 5.50 -3.57 -5.07
CA THR A 120 5.51 -4.92 -4.51
C THR A 120 6.62 -5.74 -5.15
N VAL A 121 7.37 -6.45 -4.33
CA VAL A 121 8.46 -7.32 -4.77
C VAL A 121 8.17 -8.74 -4.28
N LYS A 122 8.20 -9.71 -5.20
CA LYS A 122 8.31 -11.12 -4.81
C LYS A 122 9.78 -11.41 -4.52
N ALA A 123 10.12 -11.70 -3.27
CA ALA A 123 11.49 -11.98 -2.87
C ALA A 123 11.56 -12.94 -1.68
N SER A 124 12.69 -13.61 -1.53
CA SER A 124 13.00 -14.41 -0.35
C SER A 124 13.79 -13.58 0.66
N ILE A 125 13.55 -13.78 1.95
CA ILE A 125 14.38 -13.17 3.00
C ILE A 125 15.65 -14.01 3.15
N ILE A 126 16.83 -13.39 3.00
CA ILE A 126 18.10 -14.12 3.03
C ILE A 126 18.95 -13.82 4.27
N PHE A 127 18.65 -12.73 4.98
CA PHE A 127 19.42 -12.32 6.15
C PHE A 127 18.62 -11.42 7.08
N PHE A 128 18.82 -11.56 8.39
CA PHE A 128 18.36 -10.64 9.43
C PHE A 128 19.56 -10.04 10.17
N LYS A 129 19.53 -8.72 10.40
CA LYS A 129 20.45 -8.09 11.32
C LYS A 129 19.97 -8.33 12.76
N SER A 130 20.66 -9.21 13.47
CA SER A 130 20.26 -9.72 14.80
C SER A 130 20.68 -8.84 15.98
N ASP A 131 21.53 -7.82 15.80
CA ASP A 131 22.06 -7.04 16.91
C ASP A 131 21.13 -5.92 17.37
N ASN A 132 20.64 -5.10 16.44
CA ASN A 132 19.87 -3.88 16.72
C ASN A 132 18.47 -3.96 16.10
N PHE A 133 17.77 -5.07 16.31
CA PHE A 133 16.45 -5.32 15.72
C PHE A 133 15.29 -4.64 16.46
N CYS A 134 15.53 -4.10 17.66
CA CYS A 134 14.54 -3.34 18.42
C CYS A 134 15.20 -2.21 19.23
N TYR A 135 14.38 -1.32 19.77
CA TYR A 135 14.81 -0.23 20.65
C TYR A 135 13.84 -0.02 21.81
N THR A 136 14.35 0.53 22.91
CA THR A 136 13.58 0.94 24.09
C THR A 136 12.73 2.17 23.76
N ALA A 137 11.42 2.09 23.93
CA ALA A 137 10.48 3.08 23.44
C ALA A 137 9.53 3.58 24.54
N CYS A 138 9.00 4.80 24.35
CA CYS A 138 8.08 5.42 25.28
C CYS A 138 6.76 4.63 25.38
N PRO A 139 6.27 4.31 26.58
CA PRO A 139 5.00 3.59 26.76
C PRO A 139 3.76 4.49 26.61
N THR A 140 3.93 5.82 26.58
CA THR A 140 2.80 6.77 26.55
C THR A 140 2.05 6.77 25.21
N LYS A 141 0.72 6.77 25.29
CA LYS A 141 -0.20 7.11 24.19
C LYS A 141 -0.59 8.58 24.27
N GLU A 142 -0.46 9.30 23.16
CA GLU A 142 -0.92 10.69 22.99
C GLU A 142 -2.19 10.66 22.11
N GLY A 143 -3.37 10.74 22.73
CA GLY A 143 -4.63 10.48 22.03
C GLY A 143 -4.68 9.05 21.48
N ASP A 144 -5.00 8.90 20.20
CA ASP A 144 -5.02 7.60 19.51
C ASP A 144 -3.65 7.15 18.99
N ARG A 145 -2.58 7.94 19.19
CA ARG A 145 -1.25 7.65 18.64
C ARG A 145 -0.25 7.26 19.72
N GLN A 146 0.43 6.12 19.52
CA GLN A 146 1.53 5.70 20.37
C GLN A 146 2.77 6.60 20.18
N CYS A 147 3.42 7.01 21.27
CA CYS A 147 4.69 7.72 21.20
C CYS A 147 5.83 6.78 20.81
N ASN A 148 6.41 6.96 19.62
CA ASN A 148 7.48 6.09 19.10
C ASN A 148 8.91 6.55 19.47
N LYS A 149 9.05 7.56 20.33
CA LYS A 149 10.36 8.11 20.72
C LYS A 149 11.14 7.07 21.53
N LYS A 150 12.43 6.93 21.22
CA LYS A 150 13.37 6.12 22.00
C LYS A 150 13.51 6.72 23.40
N VAL A 151 13.49 5.88 24.42
CA VAL A 151 13.77 6.27 25.81
C VAL A 151 15.15 5.81 26.24
N THR A 152 15.75 6.56 27.16
CA THR A 152 17.09 6.29 27.71
C THR A 152 17.03 6.24 29.23
N LYS A 153 17.91 5.46 29.86
CA LYS A 153 18.01 5.47 31.33
C LYS A 153 18.60 6.80 31.81
N GLY A 154 17.87 7.49 32.67
CA GLY A 154 18.31 8.67 33.38
C GLY A 154 19.23 8.34 34.56
N THR A 155 19.71 9.38 35.24
CA THR A 155 20.59 9.26 36.41
C THR A 155 19.92 8.59 37.61
N SER A 156 18.58 8.70 37.71
CA SER A 156 17.76 8.01 38.72
C SER A 156 17.58 6.51 38.46
N GLY A 157 18.00 6.01 37.29
CA GLY A 157 17.75 4.65 36.83
C GLY A 157 16.41 4.45 36.11
N LEU A 158 15.52 5.46 36.12
CA LEU A 158 14.25 5.46 35.39
C LEU A 158 14.46 5.73 33.89
N TRP A 159 13.53 5.27 33.06
CA TRP A 159 13.50 5.53 31.63
C TRP A 159 12.89 6.90 31.34
N VAL A 160 13.61 7.76 30.61
CA VAL A 160 13.20 9.13 30.31
C VAL A 160 12.81 9.25 28.84
N CYS A 161 11.68 9.92 28.58
CA CYS A 161 11.23 10.29 27.24
C CYS A 161 11.25 11.81 27.03
N ASP A 162 12.20 12.32 26.26
CA ASP A 162 12.33 13.76 25.97
C ASP A 162 11.12 14.35 25.24
N LYS A 163 10.36 13.52 24.50
CA LYS A 163 9.18 14.00 23.77
C LYS A 163 7.97 14.21 24.68
N CYS A 164 7.78 13.32 25.66
CA CYS A 164 6.63 13.37 26.55
C CYS A 164 6.94 14.07 27.87
N ASP A 165 8.21 14.37 28.13
CA ASP A 165 8.75 14.93 29.38
C ASP A 165 8.30 14.12 30.61
N LYS A 166 8.52 12.80 30.53
CA LYS A 166 8.07 11.82 31.54
C LYS A 166 9.14 10.78 31.82
N GLU A 167 9.12 10.28 33.05
CA GLU A 167 9.94 9.18 33.53
C GLU A 167 9.08 7.94 33.79
N PHE A 168 9.66 6.76 33.54
CA PHE A 168 8.97 5.48 33.67
C PHE A 168 9.87 4.43 34.36
N PRO A 169 9.32 3.58 35.24
CA PRO A 169 10.07 2.45 35.78
C PRO A 169 10.40 1.40 34.70
N GLU A 170 9.50 1.23 33.73
CA GLU A 170 9.62 0.27 32.63
C GLU A 170 9.41 0.98 31.28
N CYS A 171 9.97 0.42 30.21
CA CYS A 171 9.80 0.90 28.85
C CYS A 171 9.22 -0.18 27.95
N ASP A 172 8.65 0.23 26.82
CA ASP A 172 8.29 -0.69 25.75
C ASP A 172 9.52 -1.08 24.91
N TYR A 173 9.42 -2.19 24.18
CA TYR A 173 10.34 -2.52 23.10
C TYR A 173 9.61 -2.45 21.77
N ARG A 174 10.22 -1.76 20.79
CA ARG A 174 9.67 -1.65 19.43
C ARG A 174 10.65 -2.12 18.38
N TYR A 175 10.16 -2.83 17.38
CA TYR A 175 10.97 -3.31 16.28
C TYR A 175 11.52 -2.17 15.42
N LEU A 176 12.78 -2.34 15.05
CA LEU A 176 13.50 -1.67 13.98
C LEU A 176 14.26 -2.77 13.23
N LEU A 177 13.51 -3.72 12.68
CA LEU A 177 14.07 -4.93 12.11
C LEU A 177 14.70 -4.60 10.74
N GLN A 178 15.99 -4.84 10.61
CA GLN A 178 16.68 -4.72 9.33
C GLN A 178 16.93 -6.11 8.74
N LEU A 179 16.51 -6.32 7.51
CA LEU A 179 16.62 -7.60 6.82
C LEU A 179 17.03 -7.40 5.35
N GLN A 180 17.64 -8.41 4.74
CA GLN A 180 17.89 -8.44 3.31
C GLN A 180 16.91 -9.36 2.61
N ILE A 181 16.42 -8.87 1.47
CA ILE A 181 15.60 -9.65 0.55
C ILE A 181 16.34 -9.87 -0.75
N GLN A 182 16.07 -10.99 -1.40
CA GLN A 182 16.66 -11.34 -2.68
C GLN A 182 15.59 -11.85 -3.64
N ASP A 183 15.65 -11.38 -4.88
CA ASP A 183 14.98 -12.00 -6.01
C ASP A 183 16.01 -12.42 -7.06
N HIS A 184 15.55 -12.89 -8.22
CA HIS A 184 16.42 -13.30 -9.33
C HIS A 184 17.28 -12.17 -9.92
N SER A 185 16.94 -10.90 -9.63
CA SER A 185 17.61 -9.72 -10.20
C SER A 185 18.63 -9.08 -9.25
N GLY A 186 18.55 -9.35 -7.94
CA GLY A 186 19.51 -8.83 -6.98
C GLY A 186 19.06 -8.91 -5.52
N THR A 187 19.77 -8.18 -4.68
CA THR A 187 19.56 -8.12 -3.22
C THR A 187 19.41 -6.67 -2.77
N THR A 188 18.53 -6.42 -1.79
CA THR A 188 18.37 -5.11 -1.18
C THR A 188 18.05 -5.18 0.31
N TRP A 189 18.36 -4.11 1.03
CA TRP A 189 18.02 -3.94 2.44
C TRP A 189 16.61 -3.39 2.59
N VAL A 190 15.88 -3.95 3.55
CA VAL A 190 14.53 -3.55 3.93
C VAL A 190 14.47 -3.32 5.44
N THR A 191 13.75 -2.27 5.86
CA THR A 191 13.43 -2.00 7.27
C THR A 191 11.97 -2.34 7.53
N ALA A 192 11.70 -3.21 8.51
CA ALA A 192 10.36 -3.50 9.03
C ALA A 192 10.19 -2.86 10.43
N PHE A 193 9.12 -2.10 10.60
CA PHE A 193 8.77 -1.46 11.88
C PHE A 193 7.82 -2.37 12.66
N GLN A 194 7.37 -1.90 13.83
CA GLN A 194 6.61 -2.67 14.81
C GLN A 194 5.57 -3.62 14.21
N GLU A 195 4.62 -3.09 13.46
CA GLU A 195 3.47 -3.86 12.97
C GLU A 195 3.91 -4.93 11.96
N THR A 196 4.73 -4.56 10.98
CA THR A 196 5.16 -5.48 9.92
C THR A 196 6.19 -6.49 10.39
N ALA A 197 7.02 -6.13 11.36
CA ALA A 197 7.96 -7.07 11.99
C ALA A 197 7.23 -8.08 12.89
N GLN A 198 6.20 -7.66 13.64
CA GLN A 198 5.34 -8.58 14.40
C GLN A 198 4.60 -9.55 13.47
N GLU A 199 4.03 -9.04 12.37
CA GLU A 199 3.36 -9.88 11.37
C GLU A 199 4.32 -10.90 10.74
N LEU A 200 5.55 -10.48 10.44
CA LEU A 200 6.57 -11.34 9.83
C LEU A 200 7.11 -12.41 10.79
N LEU A 201 7.46 -12.02 12.02
CA LEU A 201 8.14 -12.89 12.99
C LEU A 201 7.17 -13.65 13.91
N GLY A 202 5.92 -13.23 14.01
CA GLY A 202 4.90 -13.87 14.83
C GLY A 202 5.06 -13.68 16.35
N CYS A 203 5.92 -12.77 16.79
CA CYS A 203 6.10 -12.44 18.21
C CYS A 203 6.39 -10.95 18.41
N SER A 204 6.21 -10.46 19.63
CA SER A 204 6.52 -9.08 20.02
C SER A 204 8.02 -8.83 20.17
N ALA A 205 8.43 -7.57 20.04
CA ALA A 205 9.83 -7.19 20.22
C ALA A 205 10.35 -7.50 21.63
N LEU A 206 9.49 -7.38 22.66
CA LEU A 206 9.81 -7.73 24.03
C LEU A 206 10.10 -9.23 24.19
N GLU A 207 9.28 -10.10 23.60
CA GLU A 207 9.51 -11.55 23.63
C GLU A 207 10.84 -11.90 22.94
N LEU A 208 11.08 -11.34 21.75
CA LEU A 208 12.27 -11.68 20.98
C LEU A 208 13.57 -11.19 21.62
N ILE A 209 13.58 -10.01 22.24
CA ILE A 209 14.76 -9.55 23.01
C ILE A 209 14.96 -10.38 24.27
N THR A 210 13.88 -10.77 24.95
CA THR A 210 13.97 -11.67 26.12
C THR A 210 14.56 -13.02 25.74
N TYR A 211 14.18 -13.59 24.58
CA TYR A 211 14.79 -14.82 24.08
C TYR A 211 16.28 -14.64 23.82
N LYS A 212 16.68 -13.52 23.20
CA LYS A 212 18.08 -13.24 22.92
C LYS A 212 18.92 -13.10 24.20
N GLU A 213 18.45 -12.31 25.16
CA GLU A 213 19.17 -12.01 26.41
C GLU A 213 19.33 -13.26 27.29
N ASN A 214 18.35 -14.16 27.28
CA ASN A 214 18.39 -15.41 28.04
C ASN A 214 19.14 -16.55 27.32
N GLY A 215 19.66 -16.32 26.10
CA GLY A 215 20.26 -17.38 25.29
C GLY A 215 19.28 -18.48 24.87
N ASP A 216 18.00 -18.14 24.76
CA ASP A 216 16.93 -19.07 24.42
C ASP A 216 17.00 -19.46 22.91
N PRO A 217 17.00 -20.76 22.57
CA PRO A 217 16.99 -21.22 21.18
C PRO A 217 15.88 -20.62 20.31
N ARG A 218 14.74 -20.24 20.92
CA ARG A 218 13.60 -19.63 20.23
C ARG A 218 13.98 -18.35 19.49
N PHE A 219 15.01 -17.61 19.93
CA PHE A 219 15.51 -16.45 19.19
C PHE A 219 15.98 -16.84 17.78
N ALA A 220 16.86 -17.84 17.71
CA ALA A 220 17.41 -18.31 16.44
C ALA A 220 16.33 -19.01 15.61
N GLU A 221 15.50 -19.86 16.22
CA GLU A 221 14.41 -20.56 15.55
C GLU A 221 13.42 -19.58 14.90
N THR A 222 13.05 -18.50 15.59
CA THR A 222 12.14 -17.47 15.06
C THR A 222 12.72 -16.84 13.79
N MET A 223 13.98 -16.39 13.83
CA MET A 223 14.64 -15.77 12.67
C MET A 223 14.80 -16.76 11.52
N LEU A 224 15.28 -17.98 11.80
CA LEU A 224 15.49 -19.03 10.81
C LEU A 224 14.17 -19.45 10.15
N SER A 225 13.06 -19.44 10.89
CA SER A 225 11.75 -19.80 10.36
C SER A 225 11.26 -18.87 9.25
N CYS A 226 11.83 -17.66 9.12
CA CYS A 226 11.48 -16.69 8.08
C CYS A 226 12.51 -16.66 6.92
N LEU A 227 13.70 -17.22 7.12
CA LEU A 227 14.75 -17.24 6.09
C LEU A 227 14.40 -18.20 4.95
N PHE A 228 14.85 -17.85 3.75
CA PHE A 228 14.73 -18.61 2.51
C PHE A 228 13.29 -19.00 2.12
N LYS A 229 12.31 -18.25 2.63
CA LYS A 229 10.90 -18.35 2.23
C LYS A 229 10.56 -17.18 1.31
N ASP A 230 9.75 -17.46 0.31
CA ASP A 230 9.22 -16.45 -0.60
C ASP A 230 8.08 -15.67 0.05
N TYR A 231 8.07 -14.36 -0.19
CA TYR A 231 7.04 -13.44 0.24
C TYR A 231 6.66 -12.49 -0.89
N LEU A 232 5.44 -11.98 -0.83
CA LEU A 232 5.06 -10.76 -1.53
C LEU A 232 5.21 -9.60 -0.54
N LEU A 233 6.17 -8.73 -0.83
CA LEU A 233 6.59 -7.65 0.06
C LEU A 233 6.20 -6.32 -0.55
N ARG A 234 5.26 -5.63 0.08
CA ARG A 234 4.93 -4.27 -0.32
C ARG A 234 5.89 -3.31 0.37
N LEU A 235 6.57 -2.50 -0.43
CA LEU A 235 7.62 -1.60 0.00
C LEU A 235 7.21 -0.16 -0.26
N LYS A 236 7.48 0.71 0.71
CA LYS A 236 7.59 2.15 0.51
C LYS A 236 9.06 2.46 0.22
N VAL A 237 9.33 2.99 -0.95
CA VAL A 237 10.66 3.35 -1.43
C VAL A 237 10.79 4.87 -1.39
N LYS A 238 11.78 5.37 -0.66
CA LYS A 238 12.03 6.81 -0.57
C LYS A 238 13.52 7.06 -0.37
N GLU A 239 14.05 8.01 -1.12
CA GLU A 239 15.37 8.53 -0.87
C GLU A 239 15.38 9.38 0.41
N GLU A 240 16.32 9.07 1.30
CA GLU A 240 16.62 9.84 2.49
C GLU A 240 18.05 10.38 2.40
N THR A 241 18.25 11.62 2.83
CA THR A 241 19.58 12.21 3.00
C THR A 241 19.99 12.07 4.45
N TYR A 242 21.08 11.36 4.72
CA TYR A 242 21.66 11.23 6.05
C TYR A 242 23.13 11.61 5.99
N SER A 243 23.54 12.62 6.77
CA SER A 243 24.92 13.11 6.79
C SER A 243 25.49 13.38 5.39
N ASP A 244 24.73 14.10 4.56
CA ASP A 244 25.04 14.45 3.15
C ASP A 244 25.12 13.29 2.14
N GLU A 245 24.87 12.05 2.56
CA GLU A 245 24.71 10.91 1.65
C GLU A 245 23.24 10.65 1.33
N ARG A 246 22.92 10.61 0.03
CA ARG A 246 21.62 10.19 -0.48
C ARG A 246 21.57 8.67 -0.53
N ARG A 247 20.59 8.06 0.15
CA ARG A 247 20.38 6.61 0.15
C ARG A 247 18.90 6.29 -0.05
N VAL A 248 18.61 5.39 -0.98
CA VAL A 248 17.26 4.86 -1.17
C VAL A 248 16.95 3.90 -0.03
N LYS A 249 15.87 4.18 0.69
CA LYS A 249 15.41 3.36 1.81
C LYS A 249 14.14 2.61 1.43
N ASN A 250 14.18 1.29 1.59
CA ASN A 250 13.03 0.42 1.43
C ASN A 250 12.43 0.11 2.79
N THR A 251 11.18 0.51 2.99
CA THR A 251 10.42 0.23 4.22
C THR A 251 9.34 -0.80 3.92
N LEU A 252 9.31 -1.90 4.67
CA LEU A 252 8.25 -2.91 4.58
C LEU A 252 6.95 -2.34 5.15
N VAL A 253 5.91 -2.31 4.32
CA VAL A 253 4.58 -1.81 4.72
C VAL A 253 3.52 -2.89 4.78
N LYS A 254 3.74 -4.03 4.12
CA LYS A 254 2.89 -5.22 4.20
C LYS A 254 3.71 -6.44 3.79
N VAL A 255 3.49 -7.54 4.49
CA VAL A 255 4.04 -8.86 4.13
C VAL A 255 2.88 -9.80 3.83
N GLU A 256 2.96 -10.49 2.70
CA GLU A 256 2.01 -11.53 2.34
C GLU A 256 2.76 -12.82 2.07
N ARG A 257 2.23 -13.93 2.58
CA ARG A 257 2.79 -15.25 2.31
C ARG A 257 2.65 -15.54 0.82
N PHE A 258 3.70 -16.11 0.25
CA PHE A 258 3.68 -16.54 -1.13
C PHE A 258 2.65 -17.68 -1.35
N GLU A 259 1.71 -17.46 -2.26
CA GLU A 259 0.76 -18.49 -2.71
C GLU A 259 1.09 -18.90 -4.15
N PRO A 260 1.60 -20.12 -4.40
CA PRO A 260 2.03 -20.55 -5.73
C PRO A 260 0.93 -20.45 -6.81
N ALA A 261 -0.32 -20.73 -6.46
CA ALA A 261 -1.43 -20.69 -7.39
C ALA A 261 -1.78 -19.26 -7.81
N ALA A 262 -1.80 -18.31 -6.87
CA ALA A 262 -2.00 -16.89 -7.16
C ALA A 262 -0.86 -16.32 -7.99
N GLU A 263 0.39 -16.68 -7.67
CA GLU A 263 1.55 -16.27 -8.44
C GLU A 263 1.52 -16.79 -9.87
N SER A 264 1.20 -18.07 -10.05
CA SER A 264 1.15 -18.68 -11.38
C SER A 264 0.12 -17.97 -12.27
N ARG A 265 -1.06 -17.62 -11.72
CA ARG A 265 -2.07 -16.83 -12.42
C ARG A 265 -1.55 -15.45 -12.81
N TYR A 266 -0.87 -14.75 -11.88
CA TYR A 266 -0.26 -13.45 -12.16
C TYR A 266 0.77 -13.53 -13.29
N LEU A 267 1.66 -14.52 -13.26
CA LEU A 267 2.68 -14.70 -14.30
C LEU A 267 2.08 -15.06 -15.66
N LEU A 268 1.03 -15.89 -15.70
CA LEU A 268 0.32 -16.22 -16.94
C LEU A 268 -0.37 -14.99 -17.55
N ASP A 269 -0.99 -14.14 -16.74
CA ASP A 269 -1.56 -12.86 -17.21
C ASP A 269 -0.49 -11.89 -17.71
N LEU A 270 0.69 -11.85 -17.07
CA LEU A 270 1.81 -11.06 -17.55
C LEU A 270 2.32 -11.55 -18.91
N LEU A 271 2.47 -12.86 -19.07
CA LEU A 271 2.90 -13.49 -20.32
C LEU A 271 1.88 -13.23 -21.45
N SER A 272 0.59 -13.40 -21.19
CA SER A 272 -0.45 -13.19 -22.21
C SER A 272 -0.47 -11.76 -22.75
N ARG A 273 -0.20 -10.76 -21.89
CA ARG A 273 -0.09 -9.36 -22.29
C ARG A 273 1.16 -9.07 -23.10
N SER A 274 2.28 -9.75 -22.81
CA SER A 274 3.54 -9.58 -23.54
C SER A 274 3.54 -10.21 -24.93
N VAL A 275 2.68 -11.21 -25.18
CA VAL A 275 2.54 -11.88 -26.48
C VAL A 275 1.54 -11.15 -27.40
N ALA A 276 0.66 -10.30 -26.82
CA ALA A 276 -0.34 -9.53 -27.56
C ALA A 276 0.16 -8.16 -28.07
N SER A 277 1.43 -7.81 -27.81
CA SER A 277 2.12 -6.60 -28.29
C SER A 277 3.16 -6.95 -29.33
#